data_AF-A0A938D065-F1
#
_entry.id   AF-A0A938D065-F1
#
_cell.length_a   1.000
_cell.length_b   1.000
_cell.length_c   1.000
_cell.angle_alpha   90.00
_cell.angle_beta   90.00
_cell.angle_gamma   90.00
#
_symmetry.space_group_name_H-M   'P 1'
#
loop_
_entity.id
_entity.type
_entity.pdbx_description
1 polymer ?
#
loop_
_entity_poly.entity_id
_entity_poly.type
_entity_poly.pdbx_seq_one_letter_code
_entity_poly.pdbx_strand_id
1 'polypeptide(L)'
;MAAHDTDSDAGTGIARLFRHGRSQAVRLPKAFRLRGDAVRVRRIGDALLLEPLKREAEEVAAVFAELARLGGDDFLPEGRPKQPPMPEPGVSFDR
;
A
#
# COMPACT_ATOMS: atom_id res chain seq x y z
N MET A 1 -19.39 -16.47 -3.55
CA MET A 1 -19.70 -16.17 -2.14
C MET A 1 -18.60 -16.81 -1.30
N ALA A 2 -17.47 -16.12 -1.20
CA ALA A 2 -16.33 -16.55 -0.38
C ALA A 2 -15.94 -15.32 0.45
N ALA A 3 -15.90 -15.53 1.76
CA ALA A 3 -15.70 -14.51 2.76
C ALA A 3 -14.42 -13.73 2.49
N HIS A 4 -14.54 -12.42 2.32
CA HIS A 4 -13.45 -11.54 2.70
C HIS A 4 -13.27 -11.72 4.20
N ASP A 5 -12.26 -12.49 4.60
CA ASP A 5 -11.80 -12.53 5.98
C ASP A 5 -11.33 -11.12 6.33
N THR A 6 -12.28 -10.35 6.86
CA THR A 6 -12.04 -9.12 7.56
C THR A 6 -11.49 -9.53 8.92
N ASP A 7 -10.23 -9.95 8.95
CA ASP A 7 -9.54 -10.09 10.23
C ASP A 7 -9.07 -8.69 10.65
N SER A 8 -10.06 -7.84 10.97
CA SER A 8 -9.82 -6.64 11.76
C SER A 8 -9.56 -7.10 13.20
N ASP A 9 -8.34 -7.59 13.46
CA ASP A 9 -7.84 -7.77 14.82
C ASP A 9 -7.59 -6.38 15.41
N ALA A 10 -8.67 -5.71 15.79
CA ALA A 10 -8.66 -4.41 16.45
C ALA A 10 -8.26 -4.59 17.93
N GLY A 11 -7.12 -5.23 18.17
CA GLY A 11 -6.50 -5.30 19.48
C GLY A 11 -5.95 -3.93 19.88
N THR A 12 -6.28 -3.44 21.07
CA THR A 12 -5.56 -2.31 21.68
C THR A 12 -4.42 -2.87 22.53
N GLY A 13 -3.21 -2.34 22.37
CA GLY A 13 -2.03 -2.77 23.13
C GLY A 13 -1.17 -1.60 23.57
N ILE A 14 -0.50 -1.75 24.71
CA ILE A 14 0.47 -0.77 25.19
C ILE A 14 1.86 -1.20 24.72
N ALA A 15 2.56 -0.34 24.01
CA ALA A 15 3.95 -0.52 23.60
C ALA A 15 4.86 0.42 24.37
N ARG A 16 6.10 -0.02 24.66
CA ARG A 16 7.09 0.83 25.32
C ARG A 16 7.89 1.62 24.30
N LEU A 17 8.03 2.91 24.54
CA LEU A 17 8.99 3.78 23.85
C LEU A 17 10.35 3.67 24.52
N PHE A 18 11.41 3.61 23.71
CA PHE A 18 12.78 3.60 24.17
C PHE A 18 13.70 4.30 23.17
N ARG A 19 14.96 4.46 23.54
CA ARG A 19 16.00 5.05 22.69
C ARG A 19 16.86 3.93 22.09
N HIS A 20 17.14 4.02 20.79
CA HIS A 20 18.10 3.16 20.10
C HIS A 20 19.13 4.06 19.41
N GLY A 21 20.28 4.24 20.07
CA GLY A 21 21.27 5.25 19.68
C GLY A 21 20.69 6.66 19.71
N ARG A 22 20.74 7.36 18.57
CA ARG A 22 20.21 8.72 18.40
C ARG A 22 18.72 8.77 18.06
N SER A 23 18.08 7.62 17.89
CA SER A 23 16.68 7.52 17.44
C SER A 23 15.73 7.08 18.56
N GLN A 24 14.45 7.39 18.40
CA GLN A 24 13.36 6.80 19.20
C GLN A 24 12.89 5.50 18.54
N ALA A 25 12.54 4.51 19.35
CA ALA A 25 12.03 3.22 18.90
C ALA A 25 10.83 2.78 19.75
N VAL A 26 9.94 1.98 19.14
CA VAL A 26 8.79 1.35 19.80
C VAL A 26 9.04 -0.15 19.85
N ARG A 27 8.89 -0.77 21.03
CA ARG A 27 8.91 -2.24 21.13
C ARG A 27 7.51 -2.77 20.89
N LEU A 28 7.27 -3.26 19.67
CA LEU A 28 5.99 -3.84 19.29
C LEU A 28 5.72 -5.16 20.05
N PRO A 29 4.56 -5.30 20.72
CA PRO A 29 4.13 -6.58 21.28
C PRO A 29 3.97 -7.65 20.18
N LYS A 30 3.96 -8.93 20.57
CA LYS A 30 3.89 -10.05 19.62
C LYS A 30 2.69 -9.96 18.66
N ALA A 31 1.53 -9.54 19.17
CA ALA A 31 0.30 -9.39 18.39
C ALA A 31 0.40 -8.33 17.28
N PHE A 32 1.24 -7.30 17.45
CA PHE A 32 1.36 -6.17 16.51
C PHE A 32 2.62 -6.26 15.62
N ARG A 33 3.26 -7.43 15.54
CA ARG A 33 4.45 -7.59 14.71
C ARG A 33 4.06 -7.59 13.23
N LEU A 34 4.62 -6.62 12.50
CA LEU A 34 4.51 -6.55 11.05
C LEU A 34 5.48 -7.54 10.40
N ARG A 35 5.11 -8.05 9.22
CA ARG A 35 5.99 -8.87 8.38
C ARG A 35 7.04 -7.99 7.68
N GLY A 36 8.18 -8.58 7.34
CA GLY A 36 9.28 -7.90 6.65
C GLY A 36 10.30 -7.22 7.59
N ASP A 37 11.23 -6.49 6.97
CA ASP A 37 12.36 -5.81 7.62
C ASP A 37 12.21 -4.28 7.66
N ALA A 38 11.27 -3.73 6.90
CA ALA A 38 11.05 -2.30 6.79
C ALA A 38 9.56 -1.95 6.67
N VAL A 39 9.21 -0.77 7.19
CA VAL A 39 7.84 -0.24 7.17
C VAL A 39 7.84 1.20 6.64
N ARG A 40 6.76 1.55 5.95
CA ARG A 40 6.40 2.92 5.64
C ARG A 40 5.75 3.54 6.87
N VAL A 41 6.19 4.75 7.21
CA VAL A 41 5.67 5.51 8.35
C VAL A 41 4.91 6.72 7.82
N ARG A 42 3.65 6.88 8.23
CA ARG A 42 2.82 8.04 7.91
C ARG A 42 2.29 8.67 9.17
N ARG A 43 2.32 10.00 9.26
CA ARG A 43 1.71 10.74 10.37
C ARG A 43 0.28 11.12 10.02
N ILE A 44 -0.65 10.86 10.94
CA ILE A 44 -2.07 11.19 10.83
C ILE A 44 -2.47 11.87 12.13
N GLY A 45 -2.48 13.21 12.13
CA GLY A 45 -2.59 14.00 13.37
C GLY A 45 -1.48 13.63 14.35
N ASP A 46 -1.87 13.21 15.54
CA ASP A 46 -0.96 12.76 16.61
C ASP A 46 -0.59 11.27 16.53
N ALA A 47 -1.18 10.53 15.58
CA ALA A 47 -0.92 9.12 15.38
C ALA A 47 0.13 8.84 14.30
N LEU A 48 0.74 7.66 14.37
CA LEU A 48 1.59 7.09 13.33
C LEU A 48 0.94 5.83 12.77
N LEU A 49 0.77 5.77 11.46
CA LEU A 49 0.40 4.58 10.70
C LEU A 49 1.67 3.90 10.18
N LEU A 50 1.82 2.61 10.47
CA LEU A 50 2.93 1.78 10.03
C LEU A 50 2.41 0.73 9.04
N GLU A 51 2.93 0.74 7.82
CA GLU A 51 2.54 -0.18 6.75
C GLU A 51 3.77 -0.97 6.26
N PRO A 52 3.72 -2.30 6.08
CA PRO A 52 4.84 -3.06 5.50
C PRO A 52 5.27 -2.49 4.14
N LEU A 53 6.58 -2.42 3.87
CA LEU A 53 7.11 -1.88 2.61
C LEU A 53 7.04 -2.87 1.46
N LYS A 54 7.23 -4.15 1.73
CA LYS A 54 7.14 -5.22 0.73
C LYS A 54 5.78 -5.87 0.83
N ARG A 55 5.08 -5.95 -0.31
CA ARG A 55 3.96 -6.88 -0.47
C ARG A 55 4.54 -8.25 -0.77
N GLU A 56 4.06 -9.28 -0.07
CA GLU A 56 4.45 -10.64 -0.40
C GLU A 56 3.97 -10.98 -1.82
N ALA A 57 4.68 -11.87 -2.51
CA ALA A 57 4.28 -12.29 -3.86
C ALA A 57 2.82 -12.81 -3.88
N GLU A 58 2.39 -13.42 -2.79
CA GLU A 58 1.03 -13.91 -2.54
C GLU A 58 0.00 -12.76 -2.48
N GLU A 59 0.32 -11.63 -1.85
CA GLU A 59 -0.57 -10.46 -1.82
C GLU A 59 -0.70 -9.83 -3.20
N VAL A 60 0.40 -9.77 -3.95
CA VAL A 60 0.37 -9.29 -5.33
C VAL A 60 -0.47 -10.23 -6.20
N ALA A 61 -0.27 -11.54 -6.08
CA ALA A 61 -1.05 -12.54 -6.79
C ALA A 61 -2.56 -12.45 -6.43
N ALA A 62 -2.89 -12.21 -5.16
CA ALA A 62 -4.27 -12.01 -4.73
C ALA A 62 -4.92 -10.77 -5.37
N VAL A 63 -4.17 -9.67 -5.53
CA VAL A 63 -4.65 -8.49 -6.26
C VAL A 63 -4.93 -8.83 -7.72
N PHE A 64 -4.03 -9.55 -8.40
CA PHE A 64 -4.26 -9.98 -9.79
C PHE A 64 -5.45 -10.94 -9.91
N ALA A 65 -5.61 -11.87 -8.97
CA ALA A 65 -6.75 -12.78 -8.94
C ALA A 65 -8.08 -12.02 -8.76
N GLU A 66 -8.10 -11.00 -7.91
CA GLU A 66 -9.29 -10.17 -7.72
C GLU A 66 -9.58 -9.30 -8.94
N LEU A 67 -8.56 -8.76 -9.60
CA LEU A 67 -8.72 -8.08 -10.89
C LEU A 67 -9.31 -9.00 -11.95
N ALA A 68 -8.81 -10.23 -12.08
CA ALA A 68 -9.37 -11.23 -12.99
C ALA A 68 -10.84 -11.53 -12.66
N ARG A 69 -11.17 -11.70 -11.36
CA ARG A 69 -12.56 -11.90 -10.89
C ARG A 69 -13.49 -10.74 -11.27
N LEU A 70 -12.97 -9.51 -11.30
CA LEU A 70 -13.71 -8.31 -11.67
C LEU A 70 -13.79 -8.09 -13.19
N GLY A 71 -13.30 -9.02 -14.02
CA GLY A 71 -13.28 -8.89 -15.47
C GLY A 71 -12.11 -8.07 -16.00
N GLY A 72 -11.03 -7.94 -15.23
CA GLY A 72 -9.81 -7.26 -15.65
C GLY A 72 -9.16 -7.88 -16.89
N ASP A 73 -9.41 -9.17 -17.14
CA ASP A 73 -8.95 -9.88 -18.34
C ASP A 73 -9.64 -9.37 -19.62
N ASP A 74 -10.86 -8.83 -19.50
CA ASP A 74 -11.65 -8.27 -20.60
C ASP A 74 -11.44 -6.75 -20.77
N PHE A 75 -10.49 -6.16 -20.06
CA PHE A 75 -10.19 -4.74 -20.17
C PHE A 75 -9.37 -4.43 -21.43
N LEU A 76 -9.96 -3.70 -22.37
CA LEU A 76 -9.37 -3.37 -23.68
C LEU A 76 -8.96 -4.62 -24.48
N PRO A 77 -9.93 -5.47 -24.91
CA PRO A 77 -9.63 -6.73 -25.59
C PRO A 77 -8.94 -6.52 -26.94
N GLU A 78 -9.17 -5.38 -27.61
CA GLU A 78 -8.46 -4.97 -28.84
C GLU A 78 -7.14 -4.22 -28.56
N GLY A 79 -6.73 -4.12 -27.30
CA GLY A 79 -5.57 -3.39 -26.85
C GLY A 79 -5.80 -1.88 -26.69
N ARG A 80 -4.73 -1.15 -26.35
CA ARG A 80 -4.80 0.31 -26.24
C ARG A 80 -5.03 0.91 -27.63
N PRO A 81 -5.97 1.84 -27.79
CA PRO A 81 -6.13 2.56 -29.05
C PRO A 81 -4.84 3.29 -29.40
N LYS A 82 -4.62 3.53 -30.69
CA LYS A 82 -3.45 4.28 -31.17
C LYS A 82 -3.40 5.63 -30.44
N GLN A 83 -2.32 5.87 -29.72
CA GLN A 83 -2.10 7.13 -29.02
C GLN A 83 -2.20 8.28 -30.03
N PRO A 84 -3.00 9.33 -29.75
CA PRO A 84 -3.08 10.49 -30.62
C PRO A 84 -1.70 11.15 -30.72
N PRO A 85 -1.42 11.89 -31.82
CA PRO A 85 -0.22 12.69 -31.91
C PRO A 85 -0.14 13.66 -30.73
N MET A 86 1.08 13.94 -30.29
CA MET A 86 1.32 14.98 -29.28
C MET A 86 0.72 16.29 -29.78
N PRO A 87 -0.06 17.02 -28.94
CA PRO A 87 -0.54 18.34 -29.33
C PRO A 87 0.65 19.28 -29.57
N GLU A 88 0.45 20.26 -30.46
CA GLU A 88 1.45 21.31 -30.69
C GLU A 88 1.79 22.01 -29.37
N PRO A 89 3.06 22.40 -29.14
CA PRO A 89 3.43 23.19 -27.98
C PRO A 89 2.52 24.42 -27.84
N GLY A 90 1.89 24.57 -26.68
CA GLY A 90 1.12 25.77 -26.37
C GLY A 90 2.02 27.00 -26.23
N VAL A 91 1.40 28.19 -26.14
CA VAL A 91 2.10 29.41 -25.70
C VAL A 91 2.74 29.12 -24.34
N SER A 92 4.06 29.28 -24.24
CA SER A 92 4.74 29.19 -22.95
C SER A 92 4.18 30.27 -22.02
N PHE A 93 3.85 29.89 -20.79
CA PHE A 93 3.47 30.81 -19.73
C PHE A 93 4.70 31.51 -19.10
N ASP A 94 5.89 31.34 -19.68
CA ASP A 94 7.11 32.08 -19.33
C ASP A 94 7.06 33.52 -19.85
N ARG A 95 6.15 34.33 -19.30
CA ARG A 95 6.14 35.78 -19.46
C ARG A 95 6.14 36.47 -18.10
#